data_AF-V4STE1-F1
#
_entry.id   AF-V4STE1-F1
#
_cell.length_a   1.000
_cell.length_b   1.000
_cell.length_c   1.000
_cell.angle_alpha   90.00
_cell.angle_beta   90.00
_cell.angle_gamma   90.00
#
_symmetry.space_group_name_H-M   'P 1'
#
loop_
_entity.id
_entity.type
_entity.pdbx_description
1 polymer ?
#
loop_
_entity_poly.entity_id
_entity_poly.type
_entity_poly.pdbx_seq_one_letter_code
_entity_poly.pdbx_strand_id
1 'polypeptide(L)'
;MALVLASTNLTTARIAAGCLALALFIVLFIAQNWTLRGLCIGFIVFLAVIWVLQEETSVRILRYVILFIGVMNSLFSVYDIYDDLISRRVHSSDAEKFAEVCPCPCNGVGWGVIWGIISFAFLCAAMYLGLVILS
;
A
#
# COMPACT_ATOMS: atom_id res chain seq x y z
N MET A 1 1.79 -3.67 2.23
CA MET A 1 2.20 -5.09 2.15
C MET A 1 1.15 -6.08 2.67
N ALA A 2 0.44 -5.80 3.78
CA ALA A 2 -0.60 -6.70 4.31
C ALA A 2 -1.68 -7.11 3.28
N LEU A 3 -2.06 -6.22 2.36
CA LEU A 3 -3.02 -6.52 1.29
C LEU A 3 -2.54 -7.65 0.36
N VAL A 4 -1.23 -7.79 0.14
CA VAL A 4 -0.65 -8.87 -0.66
C VAL A 4 -0.96 -10.22 0.01
N LEU A 5 -0.71 -10.32 1.32
CA LEU A 5 -1.00 -11.51 2.12
C LEU A 5 -2.52 -11.76 2.25
N ALA A 6 -3.32 -10.71 2.41
CA ALA A 6 -4.78 -10.82 2.53
C ALA A 6 -5.46 -11.28 1.23
N SER A 7 -4.80 -11.13 0.08
CA SER A 7 -5.29 -11.64 -1.20
C SER A 7 -5.17 -13.16 -1.35
N THR A 8 -4.58 -13.88 -0.40
CA THR A 8 -4.36 -15.33 -0.53
C THR A 8 -5.65 -16.15 -0.46
N ASN A 9 -6.63 -15.77 0.35
CA ASN A 9 -7.92 -16.46 0.45
C ASN A 9 -9.07 -15.58 -0.04
N LEU A 10 -10.17 -16.19 -0.49
CA LEU A 10 -11.34 -15.46 -0.98
C LEU A 10 -12.00 -14.64 0.13
N THR A 11 -12.14 -15.23 1.32
CA THR A 11 -12.75 -14.59 2.50
C THR A 11 -11.90 -13.41 2.98
N THR A 12 -10.58 -13.57 3.03
CA THR A 12 -9.66 -12.49 3.42
C THR A 12 -9.61 -11.40 2.36
N ALA A 13 -9.72 -11.73 1.07
CA ALA A 13 -9.80 -10.75 -0.01
C ALA A 13 -11.09 -9.92 0.06
N ARG A 14 -12.23 -10.53 0.41
CA ARG A 14 -13.49 -9.80 0.69
C ARG A 14 -13.33 -8.84 1.86
N ILE A 15 -12.77 -9.30 2.98
CA ILE A 15 -12.52 -8.44 4.14
C ILE A 15 -11.58 -7.29 3.77
N ALA A 16 -10.48 -7.58 3.06
CA ALA A 16 -9.52 -6.58 2.61
C ALA A 16 -10.15 -5.54 1.67
N ALA A 17 -10.98 -5.97 0.73
CA ALA A 17 -11.72 -5.07 -0.16
C ALA A 17 -12.69 -4.18 0.62
N GLY A 18 -13.39 -4.73 1.62
CA GLY A 18 -14.28 -3.97 2.51
C GLY A 18 -13.53 -2.92 3.33
N CYS A 19 -12.39 -3.30 3.93
CA CYS A 19 -11.52 -2.37 4.65
C CYS A 19 -10.98 -1.26 3.74
N LEU A 20 -10.60 -1.59 2.50
CA LEU A 20 -10.09 -0.62 1.54
C LEU A 20 -11.19 0.34 1.06
N ALA A 21 -12.40 -0.16 0.80
CA ALA A 21 -13.55 0.68 0.48
C ALA A 21 -13.93 1.62 1.65
N LEU A 22 -13.90 1.13 2.89
CA LEU A 22 -14.13 1.94 4.09
C LEU A 22 -13.06 3.04 4.23
N ALA A 23 -11.78 2.71 4.03
CA ALA A 23 -10.69 3.67 4.08
C ALA A 23 -10.88 4.78 3.02
N LEU A 24 -11.21 4.41 1.78
CA LEU A 24 -11.50 5.37 0.71
C LEU A 24 -12.72 6.24 1.02
N PHE A 25 -13.75 5.67 1.65
CA PHE A 25 -14.93 6.41 2.07
C PHE A 25 -14.60 7.45 3.15
N ILE A 26 -13.77 7.12 4.12
CA ILE A 26 -13.29 8.08 5.13
C ILE A 26 -12.48 9.19 4.46
N VAL A 27 -11.56 8.84 3.56
CA VAL A 27 -10.71 9.80 2.84
C VAL A 27 -11.55 10.77 1.99
N LEU A 28 -12.71 10.35 1.49
CA LEU A 28 -13.62 11.21 0.72
C LEU A 28 -14.07 12.46 1.51
N PHE A 29 -14.25 12.34 2.83
CA PHE A 29 -14.60 13.48 3.69
C PHE A 29 -13.39 14.34 4.07
N ILE A 30 -12.20 13.75 4.12
CA ILE A 30 -10.95 14.47 4.45
C ILE A 30 -10.44 15.25 3.24
N ALA A 31 -10.62 14.70 2.05
CA ALA A 31 -10.13 15.26 0.80
C ALA A 31 -10.69 16.67 0.57
N GLN A 32 -9.78 17.65 0.45
CA GLN A 32 -10.13 19.04 0.15
C GLN A 32 -10.27 19.31 -1.37
N ASN A 33 -9.63 18.48 -2.20
CA ASN A 33 -9.57 18.65 -3.65
C ASN A 33 -10.64 17.85 -4.39
N TRP A 34 -11.26 18.47 -5.40
CA TRP A 34 -12.30 17.84 -6.23
C TRP A 34 -11.79 16.64 -7.03
N THR A 35 -10.57 16.71 -7.56
CA THR A 35 -9.94 15.59 -8.31
C THR A 35 -9.74 14.36 -7.43
N LEU A 36 -9.27 14.57 -6.21
CA LEU A 36 -9.02 13.49 -5.25
C LEU A 36 -10.33 12.85 -4.78
N ARG A 37 -11.37 13.66 -4.54
CA ARG A 37 -12.74 13.15 -4.27
C ARG A 37 -13.26 12.30 -5.42
N GLY A 38 -13.15 12.79 -6.66
CA GLY A 38 -13.56 12.06 -7.86
C GLY A 38 -12.84 10.72 -8.01
N LEU A 39 -11.53 10.70 -7.76
CA LEU A 39 -10.72 9.49 -7.79
C LEU A 39 -11.16 8.48 -6.71
N CYS A 40 -11.39 8.93 -5.48
CA CYS A 40 -11.90 8.08 -4.41
C CYS A 40 -13.26 7.44 -4.77
N ILE A 41 -14.20 8.23 -5.30
CA ILE A 41 -15.50 7.72 -5.76
C ILE A 41 -15.30 6.67 -6.86
N GLY A 42 -14.44 6.97 -7.85
CA GLY A 42 -14.14 6.06 -8.94
C GLY A 42 -13.62 4.70 -8.45
N PHE A 43 -12.69 4.70 -7.49
CA PHE A 43 -12.17 3.47 -6.90
C PHE A 43 -13.21 2.71 -6.06
N ILE A 44 -14.08 3.40 -5.32
CA ILE A 44 -15.16 2.75 -4.56
C ILE A 44 -16.13 2.05 -5.52
N VAL A 45 -16.56 2.74 -6.58
CA VAL A 45 -17.45 2.17 -7.61
C VAL A 45 -16.78 1.00 -8.31
N PHE A 46 -15.51 1.14 -8.68
CA PHE A 46 -14.73 0.06 -9.30
C PHE A 46 -14.68 -1.20 -8.42
N LEU A 47 -14.40 -1.03 -7.12
CA LEU A 47 -14.39 -2.17 -6.18
C LEU A 47 -15.77 -2.79 -6.01
N ALA A 48 -16.84 -1.99 -5.97
CA ALA A 48 -18.21 -2.50 -5.89
C ALA A 48 -18.57 -3.33 -7.13
N VAL A 49 -18.21 -2.87 -8.33
CA VAL A 49 -18.43 -3.61 -9.59
C VAL A 49 -17.67 -4.94 -9.58
N ILE A 50 -16.39 -4.93 -9.21
CA ILE A 50 -15.58 -6.17 -9.11
C ILE A 50 -16.17 -7.13 -8.05
N TRP A 51 -16.69 -6.60 -6.95
CA TRP A 51 -17.31 -7.42 -5.90
C TRP A 51 -18.56 -8.12 -6.41
N VAL A 52 -19.48 -7.40 -7.06
CA VAL A 52 -20.71 -7.98 -7.63
C VAL A 52 -20.38 -9.00 -8.71
N LEU A 53 -19.43 -8.68 -9.60
CA LEU A 53 -18.97 -9.62 -10.64
C LEU A 53 -18.41 -10.91 -10.03
N GLN A 54 -17.75 -10.84 -8.89
CA GLN A 54 -17.26 -12.03 -8.21
C GLN A 54 -18.38 -12.86 -7.56
N GLU A 55 -19.48 -12.24 -7.12
CA GLU A 55 -20.60 -12.99 -6.54
C GLU A 55 -21.41 -13.71 -7.64
N GLU A 56 -21.56 -13.07 -8.80
CA GLU A 56 -22.31 -13.61 -9.94
C GLU A 56 -21.50 -14.60 -10.79
N THR A 57 -20.17 -14.51 -10.79
CA THR A 57 -19.29 -15.30 -11.66
C THR A 57 -18.42 -16.27 -10.86
N SER A 58 -18.20 -17.49 -11.34
CA SER A 58 -17.28 -18.46 -10.72
C SER A 58 -15.78 -18.07 -10.79
N VAL A 59 -15.45 -16.95 -11.44
CA VAL A 59 -14.08 -16.48 -11.62
C VAL A 59 -13.63 -15.65 -10.42
N ARG A 60 -12.47 -15.97 -9.85
CA ARG A 60 -11.90 -15.35 -8.65
C ARG A 60 -11.19 -14.01 -8.94
N ILE A 61 -11.91 -13.05 -9.54
CA ILE A 61 -11.35 -11.78 -10.04
C ILE A 61 -10.92 -10.84 -8.89
N LEU A 62 -11.68 -10.76 -7.80
CA LEU A 62 -11.40 -9.87 -6.66
C LEU A 62 -10.02 -10.17 -6.07
N ARG A 63 -9.63 -11.44 -6.05
CA ARG A 63 -8.33 -11.90 -5.55
C ARG A 63 -7.18 -11.21 -6.28
N TYR A 64 -7.21 -11.23 -7.61
CA TYR A 64 -6.18 -10.64 -8.45
C TYR A 64 -6.17 -9.12 -8.38
N VAL A 65 -7.35 -8.48 -8.29
CA VAL A 65 -7.45 -7.03 -8.12
C VAL A 65 -6.85 -6.57 -6.80
N ILE A 66 -7.17 -7.25 -5.68
CA ILE A 66 -6.60 -6.91 -4.37
C ILE A 66 -5.10 -7.20 -4.31
N LEU A 67 -4.65 -8.29 -4.92
CA LEU A 67 -3.21 -8.59 -5.06
C LEU A 67 -2.51 -7.45 -5.83
N PHE A 68 -3.05 -7.03 -6.97
CA PHE A 68 -2.50 -5.95 -7.78
C PHE A 68 -2.42 -4.64 -7.00
N ILE A 69 -3.52 -4.21 -6.36
CA ILE A 69 -3.55 -3.00 -5.52
C ILE A 69 -2.52 -3.12 -4.38
N GLY A 70 -2.42 -4.28 -3.74
CA GLY A 70 -1.46 -4.53 -2.67
C GLY A 70 0.00 -4.41 -3.11
N VAL A 71 0.34 -4.94 -4.28
CA VAL A 71 1.69 -4.83 -4.87
C VAL A 71 1.99 -3.39 -5.25
N MET A 72 1.09 -2.72 -5.98
CA MET A 72 1.27 -1.34 -6.41
C MET A 72 1.45 -0.40 -5.22
N ASN A 73 0.60 -0.47 -4.20
CA ASN A 73 0.73 0.35 -2.98
C ASN A 73 2.05 0.11 -2.25
N SER A 74 2.55 -1.13 -2.27
CA SER A 74 3.81 -1.46 -1.60
C SER A 74 5.02 -0.95 -2.40
N LEU A 75 4.98 -1.00 -3.73
CA LEU A 75 5.98 -0.38 -4.60
C LEU A 75 5.99 1.15 -4.44
N PHE A 76 4.81 1.78 -4.41
CA PHE A 76 4.71 3.22 -4.15
C PHE A 76 5.29 3.59 -2.78
N SER A 77 5.05 2.80 -1.73
CA SER A 77 5.65 3.04 -0.42
C SER A 77 7.19 2.96 -0.44
N VAL A 78 7.79 2.02 -1.18
CA VAL A 78 9.26 1.96 -1.32
C VAL A 78 9.77 3.16 -2.11
N TYR A 79 9.06 3.55 -3.18
CA TYR A 79 9.43 4.70 -4.00
C TYR A 79 9.36 6.02 -3.20
N ASP A 80 8.34 6.19 -2.36
CA ASP A 80 8.15 7.36 -1.50
C ASP A 80 9.33 7.52 -0.52
N ILE A 81 9.75 6.43 0.12
CA ILE A 81 10.95 6.40 0.98
C ILE A 81 12.20 6.81 0.19
N TYR A 82 12.36 6.30 -1.03
CA TYR A 82 13.50 6.65 -1.87
C TYR A 82 13.49 8.14 -2.26
N ASP A 83 12.36 8.66 -2.73
CA ASP A 83 12.28 10.03 -3.19
C ASP A 83 12.42 11.03 -2.04
N ASP A 84 11.65 10.84 -0.96
CA ASP A 84 11.61 11.79 0.15
C ASP A 84 12.85 11.75 1.04
N LEU A 85 13.43 10.57 1.29
CA LEU A 85 14.53 10.42 2.25
C LEU A 85 15.92 10.38 1.61
N ILE A 86 16.04 9.94 0.36
CA ILE A 86 17.34 9.69 -0.30
C ILE A 86 17.57 10.68 -1.45
N SER A 87 16.61 10.84 -2.36
CA SER A 87 16.76 11.61 -3.60
C SER A 87 16.68 13.12 -3.34
N ARG A 88 15.55 13.58 -2.79
CA ARG A 88 15.20 15.00 -2.66
C ARG A 88 15.50 15.54 -1.26
N ARG A 89 15.49 14.65 -0.26
CA ARG A 89 15.79 14.92 1.14
C ARG A 89 14.89 15.99 1.75
N VAL A 90 13.71 15.58 2.19
CA VAL A 90 12.77 16.46 2.89
C VAL A 90 13.22 16.66 4.34
N HIS A 91 13.61 17.88 4.71
CA HIS A 91 14.16 18.19 6.03
C HIS A 91 13.18 18.08 7.21
N SER A 92 11.88 17.99 6.91
CA SER A 92 10.84 17.70 7.90
C SER A 92 10.52 16.20 8.01
N SER A 93 11.24 15.33 7.31
CA SER A 93 10.96 13.90 7.32
C SER A 93 11.31 13.27 8.67
N ASP A 94 10.60 12.19 8.99
CA ASP A 94 10.81 11.44 10.24
C ASP A 94 12.24 10.92 10.37
N ALA A 95 12.91 10.61 9.25
CA ALA A 95 14.30 10.16 9.24
C ALA A 95 15.27 11.27 9.68
N GLU A 96 15.02 12.52 9.30
CA GLU A 96 15.82 13.66 9.76
C GLU A 96 15.55 13.97 11.23
N LYS A 97 14.28 13.93 11.66
CA LYS A 97 13.92 14.11 13.07
C LYS A 97 14.48 13.02 13.97
N PHE A 98 14.53 11.78 13.48
CA PHE A 98 15.17 10.69 14.19
C PHE A 98 16.70 10.88 14.29
N ALA A 99 17.33 11.41 13.23
CA ALA A 99 18.75 11.76 13.24
C ALA A 99 19.07 12.92 14.21
N GLU A 100 18.15 13.87 14.43
CA GLU A 100 18.29 14.94 15.44
C GLU A 100 18.25 14.39 16.88
N VAL A 101 17.40 13.40 17.16
CA VAL A 101 17.21 12.83 18.51
C VAL A 101 18.26 11.79 18.87
N CYS A 102 18.74 11.01 17.89
CA CYS A 102 19.71 9.95 18.12
C CYS A 102 21.05 10.29 17.42
N PRO A 103 22.04 10.84 18.16
CA PRO A 103 23.34 11.24 17.60
C PRO A 103 24.22 10.00 17.38
N CYS A 104 23.81 9.14 16.46
CA CYS A 104 24.59 8.03 15.92
C CYS A 104 24.92 8.34 14.45
N PRO A 105 25.98 7.75 13.85
CA PRO A 105 26.82 8.33 12.79
C PRO A 105 26.17 8.53 11.40
N CYS A 106 24.85 8.42 11.29
CA CYS A 106 24.11 8.44 10.03
C CYS A 106 23.23 9.69 9.94
N ASN A 107 23.53 10.56 8.98
CA ASN A 107 22.68 11.67 8.56
C ASN A 107 21.29 11.16 8.14
N GLY A 108 20.28 12.03 7.97
CA GLY A 108 18.90 11.61 7.61
C GLY A 108 18.82 10.64 6.42
N VAL A 109 19.74 10.77 5.45
CA VAL A 109 19.87 9.85 4.30
C VAL A 109 20.22 8.41 4.72
N GLY A 110 21.11 8.23 5.70
CA GLY A 110 21.50 6.89 6.18
C GLY A 110 20.35 6.16 6.85
N TRP A 111 19.52 6.88 7.62
CA TRP A 111 18.27 6.33 8.14
C TRP A 111 17.28 6.02 7.01
N GLY A 112 17.17 6.89 6.01
CA GLY A 112 16.38 6.64 4.80
C GLY A 112 16.75 5.35 4.08
N VAL A 113 18.05 5.07 3.93
CA VAL A 113 18.56 3.83 3.32
C VAL A 113 18.19 2.60 4.16
N ILE A 114 18.35 2.65 5.48
CA ILE A 114 17.98 1.55 6.38
C ILE A 114 16.47 1.24 6.25
N TRP A 115 15.62 2.26 6.32
CA TRP A 115 14.18 2.10 6.17
C TRP A 115 13.78 1.60 4.77
N GLY A 116 14.48 2.06 3.73
CA GLY A 116 14.32 1.56 2.36
C GLY A 116 14.63 0.07 2.24
N ILE A 117 15.75 -0.39 2.82
CA ILE A 117 16.12 -1.81 2.83
C ILE A 117 15.09 -2.65 3.58
N ILE A 118 14.65 -2.20 4.76
CA ILE A 118 13.63 -2.90 5.55
C ILE A 118 12.32 -3.00 4.75
N SER A 119 11.85 -1.89 4.18
CA SER A 119 10.63 -1.87 3.38
C SER A 119 10.75 -2.82 2.19
N PHE A 120 11.85 -2.77 1.44
CA PHE A 120 12.09 -3.66 0.31
C PHE A 120 12.14 -5.14 0.73
N ALA A 121 12.77 -5.46 1.86
CA ALA A 121 12.79 -6.83 2.38
C ALA A 121 11.38 -7.35 2.71
N PHE A 122 10.53 -6.53 3.35
CA PHE A 122 9.14 -6.89 3.59
C PHE A 122 8.34 -7.03 2.28
N LEU A 123 8.64 -6.25 1.24
CA LEU A 123 8.02 -6.39 -0.09
C LEU A 123 8.33 -7.76 -0.67
N CYS A 124 9.62 -8.10 -0.73
CA CYS A 124 10.10 -9.39 -1.25
C CYS A 124 9.52 -10.56 -0.46
N ALA A 125 9.50 -10.47 0.87
CA ALA A 125 8.91 -11.50 1.73
C ALA A 125 7.41 -11.66 1.49
N ALA A 126 6.66 -10.56 1.39
CA ALA A 126 5.22 -10.60 1.13
C ALA A 126 4.91 -11.17 -0.26
N MET A 127 5.70 -10.81 -1.27
CA MET A 127 5.58 -11.38 -2.62
C MET A 127 5.90 -12.87 -2.64
N TYR A 128 7.00 -13.29 -2.01
CA TYR A 128 7.40 -14.68 -1.95
C TYR A 128 6.35 -15.54 -1.24
N LEU A 129 5.89 -15.13 -0.05
CA LEU A 129 4.83 -15.81 0.69
C LEU A 129 3.52 -15.85 -0.11
N GLY A 130 3.15 -14.73 -0.75
CA GLY A 130 2.01 -14.68 -1.63
C GLY A 130 2.10 -15.75 -2.72
N LEU A 131 3.24 -15.84 -3.41
CA LEU A 131 3.47 -16.77 -4.51
C LEU A 131 3.46 -18.24 -4.05
N VAL A 132 4.08 -18.55 -2.90
CA VAL A 132 4.08 -19.89 -2.29
C VAL A 132 2.67 -20.33 -1.85
N ILE A 133 1.84 -19.41 -1.36
CA ILE A 133 0.46 -19.73 -0.95
C ILE A 133 -0.48 -19.80 -2.18
N LEU A 134 -0.09 -19.15 -3.29
CA LEU A 134 -0.84 -19.12 -4.55
C LEU A 134 -0.54 -20.32 -5.47
N SER A 135 0.66 -20.92 -5.37
CA SER A 135 1.08 -22.12 -6.11
C SER A 135 0.38 -23.38 -5.62
#